data_AF-A0AAV5UL58-F1
#
_entry.id   AF-A0AAV5UL58-F1
#
_cell.length_a   1.000
_cell.length_b   1.000
_cell.length_c   1.000
_cell.angle_alpha   90.00
_cell.angle_beta   90.00
_cell.angle_gamma   90.00
#
_symmetry.space_group_name_H-M   'P 1'
#
loop_
_entity.id
_entity.type
_entity.pdbx_description
1 polymer ?
#
loop_
_entity_poly.entity_id
_entity_poly.type
_entity_poly.pdbx_seq_one_letter_code
_entity_poly.pdbx_strand_id
1 'polypeptide(L)'
;FPFYPDDLDYMTDRAYYHKHYRPDAIRNSAIMYFGYLPILFVAVCVWREPKIKEHYKTTILFSAFVQFFLTLPQTIFHTWFAIAVSEDVPTTIFWCSMVKLITAAINFMSYNAIVLAGFLLDFSIISIIILNRVVSLKSQTYSSTITFR
;
A
#
# COMPACT_ATOMS: atom_id res chain seq x y z
N PHE A 1 -3.30 21.40 -11.93
CA PHE A 1 -3.59 20.49 -13.06
C PHE A 1 -3.85 21.37 -14.27
N PRO A 2 -3.07 21.32 -15.36
CA PRO A 2 -3.53 21.94 -16.58
C PRO A 2 -4.67 21.05 -17.07
N PHE A 3 -5.90 21.52 -16.89
CA PHE A 3 -7.03 20.99 -17.62
C PHE A 3 -6.73 21.26 -19.10
N TYR A 4 -6.83 20.22 -19.93
CA TYR A 4 -6.82 20.45 -21.37
C TYR A 4 -8.01 21.36 -21.69
N PRO A 5 -7.88 22.29 -22.66
CA PRO A 5 -8.99 23.14 -23.06
C PRO A 5 -10.22 22.28 -23.38
N ASP A 6 -11.41 22.76 -23.00
CA ASP A 6 -12.69 22.03 -23.15
C ASP A 6 -13.03 21.72 -24.62
N ASP A 7 -12.27 22.30 -25.56
CA ASP A 7 -12.45 22.18 -27.00
C ASP A 7 -11.81 20.92 -27.61
N LEU A 8 -11.00 20.16 -26.85
CA LEU A 8 -10.38 18.91 -27.34
C LEU A 8 -11.34 17.72 -27.25
N ASP A 9 -11.39 16.92 -28.31
CA ASP A 9 -12.08 15.63 -28.28
C ASP A 9 -11.16 14.59 -27.65
N TYR A 10 -11.32 14.39 -26.34
CA TYR A 10 -10.54 13.46 -25.53
C TYR A 10 -10.48 12.03 -26.07
N MET A 11 -11.45 11.60 -26.88
CA MET A 11 -11.55 10.25 -27.43
C MET A 11 -10.79 10.09 -28.75
N THR A 12 -10.68 11.14 -29.56
CA THR A 12 -10.09 11.07 -30.91
C THR A 12 -8.77 11.81 -31.03
N ASP A 13 -8.51 12.80 -30.17
CA ASP A 13 -7.26 13.54 -30.19
C ASP A 13 -6.08 12.67 -29.76
N ARG A 14 -5.04 12.68 -30.61
CA ARG A 14 -3.85 11.87 -30.44
C ARG A 14 -3.00 12.41 -29.29
N ALA A 15 -2.72 11.52 -28.34
CA ALA A 15 -1.66 11.69 -27.35
C ALA A 15 -0.55 10.68 -27.61
N TYR A 16 0.58 10.82 -26.93
CA TYR A 16 1.71 9.90 -27.09
C TYR A 16 2.24 9.47 -25.72
N TYR A 17 2.56 8.19 -25.61
CA TYR A 17 3.44 7.70 -24.56
C TYR A 17 4.88 7.96 -24.99
N HIS A 18 5.49 8.99 -24.41
CA HIS A 18 6.85 9.37 -24.77
C HIS A 18 7.88 8.35 -24.29
N LYS A 19 8.76 7.93 -25.20
CA LYS A 19 9.92 7.06 -24.93
C LYS A 19 10.78 7.58 -23.79
N HIS A 20 10.84 8.90 -23.59
CA HIS A 20 11.63 9.51 -22.53
C HIS A 20 11.27 9.02 -21.12
N TYR A 21 10.03 8.56 -20.89
CA TYR A 21 9.60 8.00 -19.60
C TYR A 21 10.05 6.55 -19.37
N ARG A 22 10.60 5.88 -20.38
CA ARG A 22 11.04 4.49 -20.29
C ARG A 22 12.08 4.22 -19.20
N PRO A 23 13.17 5.01 -19.05
CA PRO A 23 14.12 4.81 -17.95
C PRO A 23 13.46 4.89 -16.57
N ASP A 24 12.52 5.82 -16.37
CA ASP A 24 11.77 5.92 -15.11
C ASP A 24 10.86 4.70 -14.90
N ALA A 25 10.22 4.19 -15.95
CA ALA A 25 9.41 2.98 -15.88
C ALA A 25 10.26 1.74 -15.52
N ILE A 26 11.47 1.62 -16.06
CA ILE A 26 12.43 0.54 -15.70
C ILE A 26 12.81 0.65 -14.22
N ARG A 27 13.20 1.84 -13.76
CA ARG A 27 13.57 2.06 -12.36
C ARG A 27 12.41 1.77 -11.41
N ASN A 28 11.22 2.28 -11.72
CA ASN A 28 10.05 2.11 -10.88
C ASN A 28 9.56 0.66 -10.85
N SER A 29 9.52 -0.03 -11.99
CA SER A 29 9.16 -1.45 -12.02
C SER A 29 10.12 -2.29 -11.18
N ALA A 30 11.44 -2.08 -11.29
CA ALA A 30 12.42 -2.76 -10.47
C ALA A 30 12.19 -2.51 -8.97
N ILE A 31 12.01 -1.25 -8.56
CA ILE A 31 11.75 -0.90 -7.15
C ILE A 31 10.47 -1.58 -6.65
N MET A 32 9.41 -1.60 -7.45
CA MET A 32 8.15 -2.25 -7.06
C MET A 32 8.32 -3.76 -6.88
N TYR A 33 9.04 -4.44 -7.77
CA TYR A 33 9.35 -5.87 -7.60
C TYR A 33 10.17 -6.15 -6.35
N PHE A 34 11.18 -5.33 -6.05
CA PHE A 34 11.93 -5.45 -4.79
C PHE A 34 11.04 -5.21 -3.57
N GLY A 35 10.10 -4.27 -3.67
CA GLY A 35 9.08 -4.00 -2.66
C GLY A 35 8.14 -5.19 -2.38
N TYR A 36 8.04 -6.15 -3.29
CA TYR A 36 7.25 -7.37 -3.10
C TYR A 36 7.99 -8.49 -2.35
N LEU A 37 9.32 -8.44 -2.24
CA LEU A 37 10.09 -9.46 -1.52
C LEU A 37 9.66 -9.64 -0.06
N PRO A 38 9.44 -8.59 0.75
CA PRO A 38 8.96 -8.75 2.12
C PRO A 38 7.57 -9.39 2.19
N ILE A 39 6.69 -9.06 1.23
CA ILE A 39 5.33 -9.62 1.17
C ILE A 39 5.39 -11.11 0.87
N LEU A 40 6.23 -11.51 -0.10
CA LEU A 40 6.47 -12.92 -0.42
C LEU A 40 7.09 -13.67 0.75
N PHE A 41 8.04 -13.07 1.46
CA PHE A 41 8.63 -13.66 2.66
C PHE A 41 7.58 -13.93 3.74
N VAL A 42 6.71 -12.95 4.03
CA VAL A 42 5.59 -13.13 4.97
C VAL A 42 4.64 -14.24 4.50
N ALA A 43 4.30 -14.27 3.21
CA ALA A 43 3.45 -15.31 2.65
C ALA A 43 4.04 -16.71 2.83
N VAL A 44 5.36 -16.88 2.63
CA VAL A 44 6.07 -18.14 2.86
C VAL A 44 6.06 -18.52 4.34
N CYS A 45 6.30 -17.57 5.26
CA CYS A 45 6.25 -17.82 6.70
C CYS A 45 4.86 -18.30 7.15
N VAL A 46 3.80 -17.68 6.61
CA VAL A 46 2.40 -18.07 6.89
C VAL A 46 2.05 -19.43 6.31
N TRP A 47 2.59 -19.76 5.15
CA TRP A 47 2.39 -21.08 4.54
C TRP A 47 3.06 -22.18 5.36
N ARG A 48 4.24 -21.90 5.93
CA ARG A 48 5.00 -22.86 6.73
C ARG A 48 4.43 -23.08 8.13
N GLU A 49 3.90 -22.04 8.77
CA GLU A 49 3.32 -22.13 10.11
C GLU A 49 1.90 -21.53 10.19
N PRO A 50 0.83 -22.35 10.16
CA PRO A 50 -0.55 -21.87 10.13
C PRO A 50 -0.98 -21.18 11.44
N LYS A 51 -0.27 -21.39 12.55
CA LYS A 51 -0.53 -20.67 13.82
C LYS A 51 -0.28 -19.16 13.69
N ILE A 52 0.69 -18.77 12.86
CA ILE A 52 0.98 -17.36 12.55
C ILE A 52 -0.18 -16.74 11.76
N LYS A 53 -0.82 -17.54 10.90
CA LYS A 53 -1.98 -17.11 10.11
C LYS A 53 -3.13 -16.67 11.01
N GLU A 54 -3.48 -17.45 12.04
CA GLU A 54 -4.60 -17.11 12.92
C GLU A 54 -4.34 -15.85 13.74
N HIS A 55 -3.11 -15.64 14.20
CA HIS A 55 -2.76 -14.51 15.03
C HIS A 55 -2.64 -13.18 14.25
N TYR A 56 -2.16 -13.23 13.00
CA TYR A 56 -1.85 -12.03 12.21
C TYR A 56 -2.72 -11.84 10.96
N LYS A 57 -3.82 -12.61 10.82
CA LYS A 57 -4.72 -12.61 9.65
C LYS A 57 -5.26 -11.23 9.30
N THR A 58 -5.74 -10.51 10.30
CA THR A 58 -6.59 -9.33 10.13
C THR A 58 -5.81 -8.04 9.95
N THR A 59 -4.60 -7.95 10.51
CA THR A 59 -3.80 -6.72 10.51
C THR A 59 -2.65 -6.76 9.52
N ILE A 60 -1.73 -7.72 9.66
CA ILE A 60 -0.48 -7.74 8.87
C ILE A 60 -0.71 -8.41 7.52
N LEU A 61 -1.36 -9.57 7.49
CA LEU A 61 -1.57 -10.31 6.24
C LEU A 61 -2.55 -9.58 5.33
N PHE A 62 -3.67 -9.11 5.88
CA PHE A 62 -4.65 -8.36 5.09
C PHE A 62 -4.04 -7.11 4.44
N SER A 63 -3.32 -6.27 5.20
CA SER A 63 -2.68 -5.07 4.66
C SER A 63 -1.63 -5.40 3.60
N ALA A 64 -0.77 -6.40 3.84
CA ALA A 64 0.26 -6.80 2.89
C ALA A 64 -0.33 -7.35 1.58
N PHE A 65 -1.36 -8.18 1.64
CA PHE A 65 -2.02 -8.70 0.43
C PHE A 65 -2.79 -7.61 -0.31
N VAL A 66 -3.53 -6.75 0.39
CA VAL A 66 -4.26 -5.63 -0.23
C VAL A 66 -3.29 -4.68 -0.92
N GLN A 67 -2.17 -4.33 -0.28
CA GLN A 67 -1.09 -3.54 -0.89
C GLN A 67 -0.59 -4.18 -2.18
N PHE A 68 -0.30 -5.49 -2.15
CA PHE A 68 0.17 -6.22 -3.33
C PHE A 68 -0.84 -6.18 -4.47
N PHE A 69 -2.10 -6.57 -4.22
CA PHE A 69 -3.12 -6.60 -5.27
C PHE A 69 -3.46 -5.21 -5.82
N LEU A 70 -3.47 -4.19 -4.98
CA LEU A 70 -3.71 -2.82 -5.42
C LEU A 70 -2.56 -2.32 -6.28
N THR A 71 -1.30 -2.55 -5.89
CA THR A 71 -0.14 -2.03 -6.64
C THR A 71 0.21 -2.84 -7.89
N LEU A 72 -0.25 -4.08 -8.00
CA LEU A 72 0.07 -5.00 -9.11
C LEU A 72 -0.26 -4.45 -10.51
N PRO A 73 -1.46 -3.85 -10.79
CA PRO A 73 -1.75 -3.25 -12.08
C PRO A 73 -0.76 -2.15 -12.48
N GLN A 74 -0.31 -1.35 -11.51
CA GLN A 74 0.70 -0.32 -11.75
C GLN A 74 2.07 -0.93 -12.07
N THR A 75 2.48 -1.99 -11.37
CA THR A 75 3.72 -2.71 -11.68
C THR A 75 3.67 -3.34 -13.07
N ILE A 76 2.55 -3.95 -13.44
CA ILE A 76 2.34 -4.50 -14.78
C ILE A 76 2.43 -3.40 -15.83
N PHE A 77 1.79 -2.25 -15.60
CA PHE A 77 1.86 -1.12 -16.52
C PHE A 77 3.30 -0.61 -16.71
N HIS A 78 4.05 -0.39 -15.62
CA HIS A 78 5.46 0.03 -15.73
C HIS A 78 6.34 -1.04 -16.39
N THR A 79 6.07 -2.32 -16.14
CA THR A 79 6.80 -3.44 -16.76
C THR A 79 6.52 -3.49 -18.26
N TRP A 80 5.25 -3.38 -18.66
CA TRP A 80 4.86 -3.28 -20.07
C TRP A 80 5.51 -2.07 -20.72
N PHE A 81 5.47 -0.89 -20.07
CA PHE A 81 6.09 0.32 -20.59
C PHE A 81 7.60 0.16 -20.78
N ALA A 82 8.29 -0.46 -19.81
CA ALA A 82 9.73 -0.71 -19.88
C ALA A 82 10.14 -1.61 -21.05
N ILE A 83 9.32 -2.64 -21.34
CA ILE A 83 9.62 -3.68 -22.33
C ILE A 83 9.12 -3.30 -23.73
N ALA A 84 7.87 -2.85 -23.83
CA ALA A 84 7.15 -2.68 -25.10
C ALA A 84 7.29 -1.27 -25.71
N VAL A 85 7.59 -0.24 -24.93
CA VAL A 85 7.71 1.14 -25.43
C VAL A 85 9.18 1.43 -25.77
N SER A 86 9.58 1.14 -27.01
CA SER A 86 10.92 1.49 -27.54
C SER A 86 10.96 2.83 -28.26
N GLU A 87 9.79 3.30 -28.71
CA GLU A 87 9.53 4.52 -29.48
C GLU A 87 8.25 5.18 -28.96
N ASP A 88 7.94 6.39 -29.43
CA ASP A 88 6.74 7.10 -29.02
C ASP A 88 5.49 6.35 -29.52
N VAL A 89 4.70 5.82 -28.59
CA VAL A 89 3.50 5.03 -28.92
C VAL A 89 2.29 5.97 -28.99
N PRO A 90 1.58 6.04 -30.13
CA PRO A 90 0.36 6.83 -30.24
C PRO A 90 -0.74 6.22 -29.38
N THR A 91 -1.48 7.08 -28.69
CA THR A 91 -2.61 6.76 -27.82
C THR A 91 -3.62 7.92 -27.87
N THR A 92 -4.62 7.92 -26.99
CA THR A 92 -5.58 9.03 -26.87
C THR A 92 -5.40 9.75 -25.53
N ILE A 93 -5.84 11.01 -25.47
CA ILE A 93 -5.81 11.80 -24.23
C ILE A 93 -6.59 11.10 -23.12
N PHE A 94 -7.72 10.49 -23.48
CA PHE A 94 -8.53 9.68 -22.58
C PHE A 94 -7.69 8.55 -21.96
N TRP A 95 -7.04 7.70 -22.75
CA TRP A 95 -6.24 6.57 -22.23
C TRP A 95 -5.08 7.03 -21.34
N CYS A 96 -4.36 8.08 -21.74
CA CYS A 96 -3.31 8.68 -20.92
C CYS A 96 -3.83 9.15 -19.55
N SER A 97 -4.97 9.85 -19.57
CA SER A 97 -5.59 10.40 -18.36
C SER A 97 -6.14 9.30 -17.46
N MET A 98 -6.76 8.26 -18.05
CA MET A 98 -7.32 7.13 -17.33
C MET A 98 -6.23 6.35 -16.59
N VAL A 99 -5.12 6.03 -17.26
CA VAL A 99 -3.99 5.33 -16.63
C VAL A 99 -3.42 6.15 -15.48
N LYS A 100 -3.25 7.46 -15.67
CA LYS A 100 -2.75 8.36 -14.63
C LYS A 100 -3.70 8.43 -13.42
N LEU A 101 -5.00 8.56 -13.67
CA LEU A 101 -6.02 8.62 -12.62
C LEU A 101 -6.10 7.32 -11.83
N ILE A 102 -6.16 6.18 -12.53
CA ILE A 102 -6.22 4.85 -11.91
C ILE A 102 -4.98 4.60 -11.06
N THR A 103 -3.80 4.92 -11.60
CA THR A 103 -2.53 4.77 -10.86
C THR A 103 -2.50 5.65 -9.61
N ALA A 104 -2.99 6.89 -9.70
CA ALA A 104 -3.06 7.79 -8.56
C ALA A 104 -4.07 7.29 -7.50
N ALA A 105 -5.25 6.86 -7.92
CA ALA A 105 -6.29 6.33 -7.04
C ALA A 105 -5.83 5.06 -6.31
N ILE A 106 -5.18 4.14 -7.04
CA ILE A 106 -4.60 2.92 -6.49
C ILE A 106 -3.54 3.23 -5.44
N ASN A 107 -2.60 4.12 -5.73
CA ASN A 107 -1.56 4.51 -4.77
C ASN A 107 -2.17 5.15 -3.53
N PHE A 108 -3.19 6.00 -3.71
CA PHE A 108 -3.90 6.60 -2.59
C PHE A 108 -4.59 5.55 -1.72
N MET A 109 -5.34 4.61 -2.31
CA MET A 109 -5.97 3.51 -1.57
C MET A 109 -4.94 2.65 -0.83
N SER A 110 -3.83 2.33 -1.49
CA SER A 110 -2.74 1.54 -0.92
C SER A 110 -2.09 2.24 0.28
N TYR A 111 -1.80 3.54 0.16
CA TYR A 111 -1.25 4.33 1.26
C TYR A 111 -2.21 4.38 2.46
N ASN A 112 -3.50 4.63 2.22
CA ASN A 112 -4.50 4.65 3.28
C ASN A 112 -4.66 3.29 3.98
N ALA A 113 -4.52 2.17 3.26
CA ALA A 113 -4.55 0.83 3.86
C ALA A 113 -3.40 0.61 4.86
N ILE A 114 -2.18 1.05 4.54
CA ILE A 114 -1.04 1.00 5.48
C ILE A 114 -1.28 1.91 6.67
N VAL A 115 -1.71 3.15 6.41
CA VAL A 115 -1.93 4.14 7.47
C VAL A 115 -2.96 3.64 8.47
N LEU A 116 -4.07 3.06 8.00
CA LEU A 116 -5.08 2.46 8.87
C LEU A 116 -4.52 1.30 9.69
N ALA A 117 -3.73 0.40 9.09
CA ALA A 117 -3.08 -0.70 9.80
C ALA A 117 -2.11 -0.19 10.88
N GLY A 118 -1.34 0.86 10.59
CA GLY A 118 -0.45 1.53 11.54
C GLY A 118 -1.21 2.11 12.73
N PHE A 119 -2.27 2.90 12.47
CA PHE A 119 -3.10 3.46 13.53
C PHE A 119 -3.70 2.39 14.44
N LEU A 120 -4.20 1.28 13.89
CA LEU A 120 -4.78 0.19 14.69
C LEU A 120 -3.74 -0.47 15.61
N LEU A 121 -2.50 -0.61 15.16
CA LEU A 121 -1.39 -1.10 15.98
C LEU A 121 -1.06 -0.11 17.11
N ASP A 122 -0.95 1.17 16.79
CA ASP A 122 -0.63 2.21 17.78
C ASP A 122 -1.71 2.32 18.88
N PHE A 123 -2.99 2.30 18.49
CA PHE A 123 -4.10 2.27 19.45
C PHE A 123 -4.07 1.02 20.34
N SER A 124 -3.72 -0.13 19.77
CA SER A 124 -3.62 -1.38 20.54
C SER A 124 -2.50 -1.31 21.59
N ILE A 125 -1.34 -0.77 21.21
CA ILE A 125 -0.19 -0.59 22.12
C ILE A 125 -0.53 0.40 23.24
N ILE A 126 -1.10 1.55 22.91
CA ILE A 126 -1.51 2.56 23.90
C ILE A 126 -2.52 1.97 24.88
N SER A 127 -3.50 1.22 24.39
CA SER A 127 -4.52 0.58 25.23
C SER A 127 -3.90 -0.42 26.22
N ILE A 128 -2.91 -1.22 25.78
CA ILE A 128 -2.18 -2.15 26.65
C ILE A 128 -1.39 -1.40 27.73
N ILE A 129 -0.72 -0.30 27.37
CA ILE A 129 0.05 0.53 28.33
C ILE A 129 -0.88 1.12 29.40
N ILE A 130 -2.04 1.65 29.00
CA ILE A 130 -3.03 2.20 29.93
C ILE A 130 -3.57 1.10 30.85
N LEU A 131 -3.93 -0.06 30.30
CA LEU A 131 -4.43 -1.19 31.08
C LEU A 131 -3.40 -1.66 32.13
N ASN A 132 -2.13 -1.79 31.74
CA ASN A 132 -1.04 -2.15 32.64
C ASN A 132 -0.86 -1.12 33.76
N ARG A 133 -0.95 0.18 33.46
CA ARG A 133 -0.92 1.23 34.49
C ARG A 133 -2.10 1.12 35.45
N VAL A 134 -3.32 0.89 34.96
CA VAL A 134 -4.52 0.77 35.80
C VAL A 134 -4.44 -0.46 36.72
N VAL A 135 -3.95 -1.60 36.21
CA VAL A 135 -3.72 -2.81 37.01
C VAL A 135 -2.67 -2.58 38.08
N SER A 136 -1.56 -1.91 37.74
CA SER A 136 -0.52 -1.55 38.70
C SER A 136 -1.03 -0.65 39.83
N LEU A 137 -1.89 0.33 39.52
CA LEU A 137 -2.48 1.23 40.53
C LEU A 137 -3.43 0.48 41.48
N LYS A 138 -4.24 -0.44 40.96
CA LYS A 138 -5.09 -1.30 41.80
C LYS A 138 -4.24 -2.17 42.72
N SER A 139 -3.17 -2.79 42.24
CA SER A 139 -2.28 -3.64 43.05
C SER A 139 -1.66 -2.88 44.23
N GLN A 140 -1.26 -1.62 44.05
CA GLN A 140 -0.75 -0.79 45.16
C GLN A 140 -1.82 -0.46 46.21
N THR A 141 -3.07 -0.26 45.78
CA THR A 141 -4.18 0.09 46.69
C THR A 141 -4.59 -1.11 47.57
N TYR A 142 -4.55 -2.33 47.02
CA TYR A 142 -4.79 -3.53 47.81
C TYR A 142 -3.66 -3.82 48.80
N SER A 143 -2.41 -3.55 48.45
CA SER A 143 -1.27 -3.77 49.34
C SER A 143 -1.20 -2.80 50.52
N SER A 144 -1.71 -1.57 50.40
CA SER A 144 -1.74 -0.59 51.50
C SER A 144 -2.92 -0.78 52.46
N THR A 145 -3.97 -1.52 52.04
CA THR A 145 -5.14 -1.78 52.88
C THR A 145 -4.93 -2.96 53.83
N ILE A 146 -4.00 -3.87 53.53
CA ILE A 146 -3.71 -5.07 54.35
C ILE A 146 -2.78 -4.76 55.54
N THR A 147 -2.03 -3.66 55.51
CA THR A 147 -1.09 -3.26 56.58
C THR A 147 -1.72 -2.44 57.71
N PHE A 148 -3.01 -2.10 57.61
CA PHE A 148 -3.78 -1.47 58.69
C PHE A 148 -4.71 -2.49 59.35
N ARG A 149 -4.14 -3.51 60.01
CA ARG A 149 -4.85 -4.35 61.00
C ARG A 149 -3.87 -4.85 62.05
#